data_AF-A0A369BGT3-F1
#
_entry.id   AF-A0A369BGT3-F1
#
_cell.length_a   1.000
_cell.length_b   1.000
_cell.length_c   1.000
_cell.angle_alpha   90.00
_cell.angle_beta   90.00
_cell.angle_gamma   90.00
#
_symmetry.space_group_name_H-M   'P 1'
#
loop_
_entity.id
_entity.type
_entity.pdbx_description
1 polymer ?
#
loop_
_entity_poly.entity_id
_entity_poly.type
_entity_poly.pdbx_seq_one_letter_code
_entity_poly.pdbx_strand_id
1 'polypeptide(L)'
;MHSKTTQEAIIVLKESIKELESSKGSVLVGIQKLLRVSKMISDESCTTWCEIQLGNTKYIQPLENYIDMLVATNKSSTKTNLKKLEEVTEELKKSGVDLDEHCSLEELNVKANKSGGGYKNIGFIEERYNDLVRTKKGNDGTYYKNNLNNHLNYVRKTAHEKASLLYNTLAFSDAPQSAFDILKTAIDDKLLDINPELAEKLMQAFKSVSTGNSEEWSHALTSCRRLIEGLADELYPATDELYNGRSLGKNQYINRIWAFMDKSILSESNRDLAKTHVDFVGSYLQRLHKLTNKGVHAELTRVEATKAVFHIYLICASILEYHDEPQKGISEKMNIHTASLDELEAVLDINRSMAKEIVKMRVAKGRLSLDDISTIKGVGAKTISKFQDAVSFD
;
A
#
# COMPACT_ATOMS: atom_id res chain seq x y z
N MET A 1 -6.63 14.70 4.12
CA MET A 1 -6.58 16.16 4.36
C MET A 1 -5.14 16.44 4.78
N HIS A 2 -4.30 16.81 3.82
CA HIS A 2 -2.86 16.94 4.04
C HIS A 2 -2.51 17.77 5.28
N SER A 3 -1.49 17.34 6.02
CA SER A 3 -0.91 18.17 7.07
C SER A 3 -0.42 19.50 6.49
N LYS A 4 -0.44 20.58 7.29
CA LYS A 4 0.08 21.90 6.87
C LYS A 4 1.51 21.81 6.32
N THR A 5 2.33 20.95 6.92
CA THR A 5 3.71 20.66 6.51
C THR A 5 3.78 20.01 5.12
N THR A 6 2.88 19.05 4.83
CA THR A 6 2.80 18.38 3.53
C THR A 6 2.40 19.35 2.42
N GLN A 7 1.44 20.25 2.68
CA GLN A 7 1.03 21.27 1.70
C GLN A 7 2.16 22.25 1.39
N GLU A 8 2.89 22.71 2.41
CA GLU A 8 4.05 23.59 2.22
C GLU A 8 5.16 22.89 1.44
N ALA A 9 5.45 21.61 1.74
CA ALA A 9 6.42 20.81 1.01
C ALA A 9 6.08 20.69 -0.49
N ILE A 10 4.81 20.43 -0.82
CA ILE A 10 4.32 20.35 -2.21
C ILE A 10 4.54 21.69 -2.95
N ILE A 11 4.27 22.83 -2.30
CA ILE A 11 4.48 24.16 -2.91
C ILE A 11 5.96 24.37 -3.21
N VAL A 12 6.85 24.11 -2.24
CA VAL A 12 8.29 24.28 -2.42
C VAL A 12 8.84 23.33 -3.50
N LEU A 13 8.34 22.10 -3.60
CA LEU A 13 8.70 21.17 -4.67
C LEU A 13 8.30 21.67 -6.07
N LYS A 14 7.09 22.21 -6.23
CA LYS A 14 6.67 22.81 -7.51
C LYS A 14 7.60 23.94 -7.92
N GLU A 15 8.03 24.76 -6.97
CA GLU A 15 8.99 25.82 -7.24
C GLU A 15 10.40 25.28 -7.56
N SER A 16 10.86 24.22 -6.89
CA SER A 16 12.12 23.54 -7.20
C SER A 16 12.12 23.00 -8.63
N ILE A 17 11.06 22.26 -9.00
CA ILE A 17 10.87 21.71 -10.36
C ILE A 17 10.88 22.84 -11.40
N LYS A 18 10.16 23.94 -11.13
CA LYS A 18 10.12 25.11 -12.02
C LYS A 18 11.52 25.72 -12.27
N GLU A 19 12.36 25.81 -11.26
CA GLU A 19 13.75 26.27 -11.42
C GLU A 19 14.56 25.31 -12.29
N LEU A 20 14.39 24.00 -12.09
CA LEU A 20 15.17 22.98 -12.80
C LEU A 20 14.75 22.83 -14.28
N GLU A 21 13.47 23.01 -14.59
CA GLU A 21 12.93 22.97 -15.96
C GLU A 21 13.19 24.25 -16.76
N SER A 22 13.36 25.38 -16.08
CA SER A 22 13.61 26.66 -16.74
C SER A 22 15.00 26.71 -17.38
N SER A 23 15.06 27.14 -18.65
CA SER A 23 16.33 27.38 -19.35
C SER A 23 17.19 28.48 -18.71
N LYS A 24 16.58 29.35 -17.91
CA LYS A 24 17.24 30.40 -17.12
C LYS A 24 17.18 30.15 -15.61
N GLY A 25 16.61 29.02 -15.18
CA GLY A 25 16.48 28.71 -13.77
C GLY A 25 17.79 28.23 -13.17
N SER A 26 17.95 28.47 -11.87
CA SER A 26 19.18 28.17 -11.15
C SER A 26 19.15 26.75 -10.59
N VAL A 27 20.17 25.97 -10.92
CA VAL A 27 20.34 24.61 -10.37
C VAL A 27 20.56 24.68 -8.86
N LEU A 28 21.30 25.70 -8.39
CA LEU A 28 21.50 25.95 -6.96
C LEU A 28 20.17 26.17 -6.23
N VAL A 29 19.31 27.04 -6.75
CA VAL A 29 18.01 27.35 -6.11
C VAL A 29 17.12 26.11 -6.10
N GLY A 30 17.09 25.35 -7.20
CA GLY A 30 16.35 24.08 -7.28
C GLY A 30 16.78 23.10 -6.17
N ILE A 31 18.08 22.93 -5.96
CA ILE A 31 18.64 22.03 -4.93
C ILE A 31 18.39 22.56 -3.52
N GLN A 32 18.51 23.86 -3.26
CA GLN A 32 18.22 24.43 -1.95
C GLN A 32 16.75 24.22 -1.55
N LYS A 33 15.83 24.35 -2.51
CA LYS A 33 14.40 24.07 -2.30
C LYS A 33 14.15 22.59 -2.07
N LEU A 34 14.82 21.71 -2.83
CA LEU A 34 14.77 20.26 -2.62
C LEU A 34 15.26 19.89 -1.21
N LEU A 35 16.44 20.40 -0.80
CA LEU A 35 17.00 20.19 0.53
C LEU A 35 16.05 20.62 1.66
N ARG A 36 15.40 21.78 1.51
CA ARG A 36 14.41 22.25 2.48
C ARG A 36 13.28 21.24 2.64
N VAL A 37 12.76 20.72 1.53
CA VAL A 37 11.69 19.73 1.55
C VAL A 37 12.16 18.41 2.16
N SER A 38 13.32 17.90 1.75
CA SER A 38 13.90 16.68 2.30
C SER A 38 14.02 16.74 3.83
N LYS A 39 14.43 17.89 4.38
CA LYS A 39 14.46 18.13 5.82
C LYS A 39 13.07 18.20 6.47
N MET A 40 12.07 18.75 5.78
CA MET A 40 10.68 18.82 6.29
C MET A 40 10.03 17.44 6.41
N ILE A 41 10.41 16.49 5.54
CA ILE A 41 9.85 15.13 5.50
C ILE A 41 10.78 14.07 6.11
N SER A 42 11.90 14.50 6.70
CA SER A 42 12.93 13.62 7.28
C SER A 42 13.51 12.59 6.30
N ASP A 43 13.68 12.97 5.03
CA ASP A 43 14.36 12.16 4.02
C ASP A 43 15.88 12.41 4.11
N GLU A 44 16.56 11.59 4.92
CA GLU A 44 18.01 11.69 5.18
C GLU A 44 18.87 11.42 3.93
N SER A 45 18.43 10.52 3.05
CA SER A 45 19.16 10.16 1.83
C SER A 45 19.17 11.33 0.83
N CYS A 46 17.99 11.91 0.59
CA CYS A 46 17.87 13.09 -0.27
C CYS A 46 18.53 14.34 0.36
N THR A 47 18.48 14.46 1.68
CA THR A 47 19.21 15.49 2.43
C THR A 47 20.71 15.39 2.22
N THR A 48 21.29 14.20 2.40
CA THR A 48 22.72 13.94 2.20
C THR A 48 23.14 14.23 0.77
N TRP A 49 22.37 13.76 -0.22
CA TRP A 49 22.63 14.05 -1.63
C TRP A 49 22.64 15.55 -1.93
N CYS A 50 21.66 16.30 -1.43
CA CYS A 50 21.61 17.76 -1.62
C CYS A 50 22.79 18.45 -0.94
N GLU A 51 23.19 18.02 0.26
CA GLU A 51 24.33 18.58 0.98
C GLU A 51 25.66 18.29 0.28
N ILE A 52 25.80 17.15 -0.39
CA ILE A 52 26.94 16.86 -1.28
C ILE A 52 26.99 17.88 -2.43
N GLN A 53 25.87 18.10 -3.14
CA GLN A 53 25.84 19.06 -4.27
C GLN A 53 26.05 20.52 -3.82
N LEU A 54 25.65 20.85 -2.59
CA LEU A 54 25.89 22.15 -1.96
C LEU A 54 27.28 22.27 -1.34
N GLY A 55 28.12 21.24 -1.47
CA GLY A 55 29.49 21.27 -1.04
C GLY A 55 29.67 21.31 0.48
N ASN A 56 28.92 20.48 1.21
CA ASN A 56 29.17 20.24 2.63
C ASN A 56 30.49 19.48 2.81
N THR A 57 31.45 20.10 3.51
CA THR A 57 32.81 19.57 3.72
C THR A 57 32.83 18.23 4.44
N LYS A 58 31.78 17.91 5.22
CA LYS A 58 31.62 16.59 5.85
C LYS A 58 31.65 15.46 4.82
N TYR A 59 31.07 15.68 3.63
CA TYR A 59 30.94 14.67 2.59
C TYR A 59 31.94 14.86 1.45
N ILE A 60 32.28 16.10 1.09
CA ILE A 60 33.19 16.37 -0.04
C ILE A 60 34.56 15.71 0.18
N GLN A 61 35.17 15.88 1.34
CA GLN A 61 36.56 15.46 1.54
C GLN A 61 36.72 13.93 1.39
N PRO A 62 35.87 13.09 2.00
CA PRO A 62 35.85 11.65 1.72
C PRO A 62 35.59 11.32 0.25
N LEU A 63 34.66 12.03 -0.41
CA LEU A 63 34.30 11.79 -1.81
C LEU A 63 35.42 12.13 -2.79
N GLU A 64 36.16 13.22 -2.55
CA GLU A 64 37.33 13.59 -3.36
C GLU A 64 38.46 12.57 -3.20
N ASN A 65 38.73 12.14 -1.96
CA ASN A 65 39.71 11.08 -1.69
C ASN A 65 39.33 9.78 -2.40
N TYR A 66 38.05 9.40 -2.33
CA TYR A 66 37.51 8.23 -3.00
C TYR A 66 37.68 8.32 -4.52
N ILE A 67 37.26 9.42 -5.16
CA ILE A 67 37.39 9.60 -6.62
C ILE A 67 38.86 9.58 -7.05
N ASP A 68 39.75 10.29 -6.35
CA ASP A 68 41.17 10.33 -6.71
C ASP A 68 41.79 8.91 -6.61
N MET A 69 41.37 8.10 -5.62
CA MET A 69 41.79 6.70 -5.51
C MET A 69 41.16 5.77 -6.53
N LEU A 70 39.90 5.99 -6.89
CA LEU A 70 39.22 5.24 -7.94
C LEU A 70 39.92 5.47 -9.30
N VAL A 71 40.24 6.73 -9.63
CA VAL A 71 40.97 7.09 -10.85
C VAL A 71 42.38 6.51 -10.86
N ALA A 72 43.11 6.55 -9.73
CA ALA A 72 44.44 5.97 -9.63
C ALA A 72 44.42 4.44 -9.80
N THR A 73 43.44 3.77 -9.18
CA THR A 73 43.27 2.31 -9.29
C THR A 73 42.91 1.88 -10.70
N ASN A 74 42.04 2.64 -11.39
CA ASN A 74 41.72 2.40 -12.81
C ASN A 74 42.93 2.57 -13.74
N LYS A 75 43.90 3.42 -13.37
CA LYS A 75 45.15 3.58 -14.14
C LYS A 75 46.16 2.47 -13.85
N SER A 76 46.23 1.97 -12.62
CA SER A 76 47.09 0.86 -12.24
C SER A 76 46.49 0.03 -11.10
N SER A 77 45.99 -1.16 -11.44
CA SER A 77 45.35 -2.10 -10.51
C SER A 77 46.37 -2.85 -9.63
N THR A 78 47.18 -2.11 -8.88
CA THR A 78 48.13 -2.70 -7.93
C THR A 78 47.42 -3.13 -6.65
N LYS A 79 47.92 -4.17 -5.97
CA LYS A 79 47.41 -4.62 -4.67
C LYS A 79 47.37 -3.49 -3.63
N THR A 80 48.34 -2.58 -3.70
CA THR A 80 48.40 -1.39 -2.83
C THR A 80 47.29 -0.40 -3.11
N ASN A 81 46.97 -0.15 -4.39
CA ASN A 81 45.88 0.76 -4.76
C ASN A 81 44.52 0.19 -4.39
N LEU A 82 44.30 -1.11 -4.61
CA LEU A 82 43.07 -1.79 -4.20
C LEU A 82 42.86 -1.70 -2.69
N LYS A 83 43.89 -1.94 -1.88
CA LYS A 83 43.80 -1.81 -0.42
C LYS A 83 43.47 -0.37 0.02
N LYS A 84 44.11 0.63 -0.59
CA LYS A 84 43.81 2.04 -0.30
C LYS A 84 42.39 2.44 -0.73
N LEU A 85 41.91 1.88 -1.85
CA LEU A 85 40.54 2.10 -2.30
C LEU A 85 39.53 1.53 -1.30
N GLU A 86 39.77 0.34 -0.75
CA GLU A 86 38.98 -0.24 0.34
C GLU A 86 38.97 0.68 1.57
N GLU A 87 40.13 1.19 1.99
CA GLU A 87 40.25 2.10 3.14
C GLU A 87 39.42 3.38 2.97
N VAL A 88 39.53 4.07 1.82
CA VAL A 88 38.75 5.30 1.56
C VAL A 88 37.26 5.02 1.35
N THR A 89 36.90 3.82 0.87
CA THR A 89 35.49 3.41 0.74
C THR A 89 34.85 3.24 2.13
N GLU A 90 35.59 2.66 3.08
CA GLU A 90 35.11 2.53 4.46
C GLU A 90 35.04 3.88 5.20
N GLU A 91 35.98 4.80 4.94
CA GLU A 91 35.89 6.18 5.44
C GLU A 91 34.65 6.92 4.89
N LEU A 92 34.35 6.73 3.61
CA LEU A 92 33.18 7.31 2.97
C LEU A 92 31.87 6.81 3.61
N LYS A 93 31.75 5.50 3.85
CA LYS A 93 30.60 4.92 4.57
C LYS A 93 30.45 5.49 5.98
N LYS A 94 31.55 5.63 6.73
CA LYS A 94 31.54 6.23 8.09
C LYS A 94 31.08 7.68 8.09
N SER A 95 31.26 8.41 6.99
CA SER A 95 30.77 9.78 6.87
C SER A 95 29.25 9.89 6.64
N GLY A 96 28.57 8.75 6.44
CA GLY A 96 27.14 8.68 6.14
C GLY A 96 26.82 8.69 4.65
N VAL A 97 27.83 8.53 3.79
CA VAL A 97 27.65 8.48 2.33
C VAL A 97 27.61 7.02 1.89
N ASP A 98 26.42 6.59 1.50
CA ASP A 98 26.21 5.36 0.73
C ASP A 98 26.43 5.64 -0.77
N LEU A 99 27.36 4.91 -1.41
CA LEU A 99 27.65 5.06 -2.83
C LEU A 99 26.47 4.65 -3.71
N ASP A 100 25.71 3.62 -3.32
CA ASP A 100 24.59 3.10 -4.12
C ASP A 100 23.38 4.06 -4.07
N GLU A 101 23.21 4.80 -2.97
CA GLU A 101 22.11 5.76 -2.82
C GLU A 101 22.46 7.20 -3.23
N HIS A 102 23.69 7.64 -2.94
CA HIS A 102 24.07 9.05 -3.04
C HIS A 102 25.00 9.38 -4.21
N CYS A 103 25.67 8.40 -4.84
CA CYS A 103 26.68 8.68 -5.88
C CYS A 103 26.62 7.65 -7.01
N SER A 104 25.84 7.95 -8.06
CA SER A 104 25.78 7.04 -9.21
C SER A 104 27.12 6.98 -9.97
N LEU A 105 27.35 5.90 -10.72
CA LEU A 105 28.53 5.78 -11.58
C LEU A 105 28.63 6.95 -12.59
N GLU A 106 27.50 7.46 -13.06
CA GLU A 106 27.43 8.66 -13.90
C GLU A 106 27.96 9.89 -13.15
N GLU A 107 27.57 10.08 -11.87
CA GLU A 107 28.07 11.16 -11.01
C GLU A 107 29.59 11.11 -10.88
N LEU A 108 30.11 9.93 -10.53
CA LEU A 108 31.54 9.72 -10.33
C LEU A 108 32.33 10.05 -11.60
N ASN A 109 31.82 9.64 -12.77
CA ASN A 109 32.47 9.95 -14.06
C ASN A 109 32.44 11.45 -14.38
N VAL A 110 31.30 12.12 -14.15
CA VAL A 110 31.15 13.55 -14.38
C VAL A 110 32.08 14.35 -13.46
N LYS A 111 32.14 13.99 -12.17
CA LYS A 111 32.88 14.72 -11.15
C LYS A 111 34.36 14.34 -11.07
N ALA A 112 34.78 13.18 -11.60
CA ALA A 112 36.19 12.84 -11.75
C ALA A 112 36.95 13.80 -12.68
N ASN A 113 36.24 14.48 -13.58
CA ASN A 113 36.83 15.51 -14.42
C ASN A 113 37.04 16.81 -13.63
N LYS A 114 38.26 17.04 -13.15
CA LYS A 114 38.62 18.23 -12.35
C LYS A 114 38.28 19.56 -13.01
N SER A 115 38.30 19.62 -14.35
CA SER A 115 37.91 20.82 -15.10
C SER A 115 36.40 21.08 -15.16
N GLY A 116 35.59 20.13 -14.70
CA GLY A 116 34.15 20.28 -14.45
C GLY A 116 33.82 20.69 -13.01
N GLY A 117 34.81 20.90 -12.14
CA GLY A 117 34.60 21.43 -10.79
C GLY A 117 34.48 20.39 -9.67
N GLY A 118 34.50 19.08 -9.95
CA GLY A 118 34.54 18.04 -8.91
C GLY A 118 33.32 18.06 -7.98
N TYR A 119 33.55 18.08 -6.67
CA TYR A 119 32.49 18.20 -5.65
C TYR A 119 32.34 19.62 -5.09
N LYS A 120 32.82 20.64 -5.83
CA LYS A 120 32.55 22.03 -5.45
C LYS A 120 31.05 22.31 -5.44
N ASN A 121 30.65 23.26 -4.59
CA ASN A 121 29.28 23.74 -4.50
C ASN A 121 28.71 24.06 -5.90
N ILE A 122 27.53 23.56 -6.20
CA ILE A 122 26.90 23.69 -7.53
C ILE A 122 26.73 25.16 -7.97
N GLY A 123 26.54 26.09 -7.04
CA GLY A 123 26.49 27.53 -7.32
C GLY A 123 27.80 28.08 -7.86
N PHE A 124 28.94 27.62 -7.33
CA PHE A 124 30.26 27.97 -7.87
C PHE A 124 30.41 27.48 -9.32
N ILE A 125 29.94 26.27 -9.60
CA ILE A 125 30.02 25.65 -10.93
C ILE A 125 29.14 26.40 -11.93
N GLU A 126 27.91 26.75 -11.52
CA GLU A 126 26.96 27.57 -12.28
C GLU A 126 27.55 28.96 -12.59
N GLU A 127 28.16 29.62 -11.59
CA GLU A 127 28.82 30.92 -11.77
C GLU A 127 29.99 30.84 -12.77
N ARG A 128 30.88 29.85 -12.63
CA ARG A 128 32.01 29.66 -13.54
C ARG A 128 31.57 29.37 -14.97
N TYR A 129 30.50 28.58 -15.14
CA TYR A 129 29.93 28.33 -16.48
C TYR A 129 29.39 29.63 -17.09
N ASN A 130 28.62 30.39 -16.32
CA ASN A 130 28.03 31.65 -16.76
C ASN A 130 29.10 32.69 -17.12
N ASP A 131 30.21 32.75 -16.37
CA ASP A 131 31.35 33.60 -16.69
C ASP A 131 31.99 33.26 -18.03
N LEU A 132 32.23 31.97 -18.32
CA LEU A 132 32.77 31.52 -19.60
C LEU A 132 31.81 31.79 -20.76
N VAL A 133 30.50 31.61 -20.55
CA VAL A 133 29.47 31.95 -21.54
C VAL A 133 29.47 33.45 -21.83
N ARG A 134 29.45 34.29 -20.79
CA ARG A 134 29.43 35.76 -20.89
C ARG A 134 30.69 36.31 -21.57
N THR A 135 31.85 35.75 -21.25
CA THR A 135 33.14 36.15 -21.83
C THR A 135 33.45 35.49 -23.17
N LYS A 136 32.55 34.62 -23.68
CA LYS A 136 32.71 33.84 -24.92
C LYS A 136 34.00 33.01 -24.95
N LYS A 137 34.45 32.51 -23.80
CA LYS A 137 35.64 31.66 -23.66
C LYS A 137 35.26 30.18 -23.57
N GLY A 138 36.11 29.32 -24.11
CA GLY A 138 35.97 27.85 -23.97
C GLY A 138 36.45 27.33 -22.62
N ASN A 139 37.41 28.00 -21.98
CA ASN A 139 37.97 27.69 -20.66
C ASN A 139 38.68 28.92 -20.06
N ASP A 140 39.07 28.83 -18.79
CA ASP A 140 39.89 29.82 -18.08
C ASP A 140 41.27 29.27 -17.64
N GLY A 141 41.72 28.17 -18.24
CA GLY A 141 42.92 27.43 -17.84
C GLY A 141 42.71 26.42 -16.71
N THR A 142 41.61 26.51 -15.95
CA THR A 142 41.25 25.53 -14.91
C THR A 142 39.97 24.79 -15.26
N TYR A 143 38.90 25.54 -15.56
CA TYR A 143 37.58 25.01 -15.85
C TYR A 143 37.23 25.13 -17.32
N TYR A 144 36.58 24.11 -17.84
CA TYR A 144 36.25 23.99 -19.26
C TYR A 144 34.74 24.06 -19.41
N LYS A 145 34.28 24.94 -20.30
CA LYS A 145 32.85 25.24 -20.51
C LYS A 145 32.01 23.97 -20.72
N ASN A 146 32.48 23.04 -21.55
CA ASN A 146 31.76 21.79 -21.83
C ASN A 146 31.67 20.87 -20.60
N ASN A 147 32.74 20.82 -19.79
CA ASN A 147 32.79 19.96 -18.60
C ASN A 147 31.92 20.52 -17.48
N LEU A 148 31.91 21.85 -17.30
CA LEU A 148 30.98 22.53 -16.41
C LEU A 148 29.53 22.33 -16.85
N ASN A 149 29.24 22.46 -18.16
CA ASN A 149 27.90 22.24 -18.70
C ASN A 149 27.43 20.80 -18.49
N ASN A 150 28.31 19.82 -18.71
CA ASN A 150 28.01 18.41 -18.47
C ASN A 150 27.67 18.17 -16.98
N HIS A 151 28.44 18.76 -16.08
CA HIS A 151 28.17 18.72 -14.65
C HIS A 151 26.80 19.31 -14.31
N LEU A 152 26.52 20.54 -14.76
CA LEU A 152 25.24 21.21 -14.50
C LEU A 152 24.05 20.41 -15.04
N ASN A 153 24.18 19.82 -16.23
CA ASN A 153 23.12 19.00 -16.82
C ASN A 153 22.86 17.72 -16.03
N TYR A 154 23.92 17.02 -15.61
CA TYR A 154 23.81 15.85 -14.75
C TYR A 154 23.07 16.18 -13.45
N VAL A 155 23.58 17.17 -12.71
CA VAL A 155 23.01 17.54 -11.41
C VAL A 155 21.57 18.05 -11.55
N ARG A 156 21.27 18.83 -12.61
CA ARG A 156 19.91 19.30 -12.91
C ARG A 156 18.95 18.14 -13.17
N LYS A 157 19.36 17.17 -13.99
CA LYS A 157 18.56 15.97 -14.29
C LYS A 157 18.26 15.19 -13.00
N THR A 158 19.29 14.86 -12.21
CA THR A 158 19.12 14.09 -10.97
C THR A 158 18.31 14.84 -9.92
N ALA A 159 18.51 16.16 -9.78
CA ALA A 159 17.69 16.99 -8.89
C ALA A 159 16.22 16.98 -9.32
N HIS A 160 15.94 17.06 -10.62
CA HIS A 160 14.58 17.04 -11.15
C HIS A 160 13.91 15.69 -10.93
N GLU A 161 14.62 14.58 -11.17
CA GLU A 161 14.13 13.22 -10.89
C GLU A 161 13.75 13.05 -9.41
N LYS A 162 14.64 13.46 -8.49
CA LYS A 162 14.39 13.40 -7.04
C LYS A 162 13.22 14.30 -6.62
N ALA A 163 13.18 15.55 -7.10
CA ALA A 163 12.10 16.48 -6.79
C ALA A 163 10.74 16.01 -7.33
N SER A 164 10.72 15.45 -8.54
CA SER A 164 9.50 14.91 -9.18
C SER A 164 8.99 13.67 -8.45
N LEU A 165 9.89 12.77 -8.02
CA LEU A 165 9.52 11.59 -7.25
C LEU A 165 8.88 11.99 -5.91
N LEU A 166 9.50 12.90 -5.18
CA LEU A 166 8.94 13.43 -3.93
C LEU A 166 7.61 14.15 -4.16
N TYR A 167 7.52 14.94 -5.24
CA TYR A 167 6.28 15.65 -5.58
C TYR A 167 5.14 14.67 -5.83
N ASN A 168 5.36 13.65 -6.67
CA ASN A 168 4.34 12.65 -6.96
C ASN A 168 3.94 11.88 -5.71
N THR A 169 4.93 11.47 -4.90
CA THR A 169 4.66 10.77 -3.64
C THR A 169 3.78 11.62 -2.72
N LEU A 170 4.14 12.89 -2.49
CA LEU A 170 3.39 13.76 -1.58
C LEU A 170 2.04 14.19 -2.17
N ALA A 171 1.98 14.56 -3.45
CA ALA A 171 0.76 15.02 -4.11
C ALA A 171 -0.29 13.94 -4.29
N PHE A 172 0.12 12.66 -4.40
CA PHE A 172 -0.77 11.52 -4.57
C PHE A 172 -0.87 10.62 -3.33
N SER A 173 -0.17 10.94 -2.23
CA SER A 173 -0.29 10.22 -0.95
C SER A 173 -1.68 10.36 -0.29
N ASP A 174 -2.42 11.43 -0.57
CA ASP A 174 -3.84 11.60 -0.21
C ASP A 174 -4.76 11.34 -1.42
N ALA A 175 -4.44 10.40 -2.32
CA ALA A 175 -5.50 9.88 -3.19
C ALA A 175 -6.66 9.44 -2.29
N PRO A 176 -7.91 9.93 -2.49
CA PRO A 176 -9.03 9.50 -1.66
C PRO A 176 -9.04 7.97 -1.69
N GLN A 177 -8.95 7.34 -0.51
CA GLN A 177 -9.02 5.88 -0.40
C GLN A 177 -10.19 5.44 -1.27
N SER A 178 -9.89 4.60 -2.26
CA SER A 178 -10.95 4.05 -3.09
C SER A 178 -11.88 3.24 -2.19
N ALA A 179 -13.12 3.05 -2.60
CA ALA A 179 -14.04 2.16 -1.87
C ALA A 179 -13.44 0.76 -1.66
N PHE A 180 -12.54 0.33 -2.57
CA PHE A 180 -11.79 -0.90 -2.43
C PHE A 180 -10.68 -0.82 -1.37
N ASP A 181 -9.97 0.31 -1.24
CA ASP A 181 -8.94 0.47 -0.19
C ASP A 181 -9.55 0.44 1.22
N ILE A 182 -10.75 1.01 1.38
CA ILE A 182 -11.52 0.94 2.63
C ILE A 182 -11.87 -0.52 2.94
N LEU A 183 -12.44 -1.25 1.98
CA LEU A 183 -12.78 -2.66 2.13
C LEU A 183 -11.53 -3.49 2.45
N LYS A 184 -10.47 -3.34 1.65
CA LYS A 184 -9.20 -4.05 1.80
C LYS A 184 -8.65 -3.87 3.21
N THR A 185 -8.57 -2.63 3.70
CA THR A 185 -8.05 -2.34 5.04
C THR A 185 -8.88 -3.06 6.11
N ALA A 186 -10.21 -2.95 6.04
CA ALA A 186 -11.09 -3.61 7.01
C ALA A 186 -10.96 -5.15 7.00
N ILE A 187 -10.78 -5.76 5.83
CA ILE A 187 -10.62 -7.22 5.70
C ILE A 187 -9.23 -7.68 6.14
N ASP A 188 -8.20 -6.94 5.78
CA ASP A 188 -6.83 -7.23 6.21
C ASP A 188 -6.71 -7.19 7.74
N ASP A 189 -7.29 -6.17 8.38
CA ASP A 189 -7.30 -6.04 9.84
C ASP A 189 -8.02 -7.22 10.50
N LYS A 190 -9.24 -7.57 10.04
CA LYS A 190 -9.96 -8.74 10.57
C LYS A 190 -9.21 -10.05 10.37
N LEU A 191 -8.55 -10.23 9.22
CA LEU A 191 -7.75 -11.43 8.96
C LEU A 191 -6.50 -11.48 9.84
N LEU A 192 -5.88 -10.35 10.15
CA LEU A 192 -4.75 -10.28 11.09
C LEU A 192 -5.15 -10.74 12.49
N ASP A 193 -6.35 -10.35 12.94
CA ASP A 193 -6.89 -10.76 14.23
C ASP A 193 -7.19 -12.27 14.29
N ILE A 194 -7.63 -12.87 13.18
CA ILE A 194 -7.91 -14.32 13.09
C ILE A 194 -6.62 -15.11 12.92
N ASN A 195 -5.86 -14.84 11.87
CA ASN A 195 -4.62 -15.54 11.53
C ASN A 195 -3.73 -14.66 10.63
N PRO A 196 -2.63 -14.09 11.17
CA PRO A 196 -1.72 -13.23 10.41
C PRO A 196 -1.14 -13.87 9.14
N GLU A 197 -0.96 -15.19 9.11
CA GLU A 197 -0.47 -15.87 7.91
C GLU A 197 -1.50 -15.87 6.78
N LEU A 198 -2.81 -15.88 7.10
CA LEU A 198 -3.86 -15.76 6.09
C LEU A 198 -3.93 -14.34 5.54
N ALA A 199 -3.83 -13.33 6.42
CA ALA A 199 -3.72 -11.93 6.00
C ALA A 199 -2.52 -11.71 5.08
N GLU A 200 -1.35 -12.22 5.46
CA GLU A 200 -0.13 -12.08 4.65
C GLU A 200 -0.30 -12.72 3.27
N LYS A 201 -0.92 -13.92 3.18
CA LYS A 201 -1.21 -14.57 1.89
C LYS A 201 -2.10 -13.70 1.00
N LEU A 202 -3.09 -13.01 1.56
CA LEU A 202 -3.98 -12.12 0.78
C LEU A 202 -3.24 -10.87 0.29
N MET A 203 -2.46 -10.25 1.17
CA MET A 203 -1.63 -9.09 0.84
C MET A 203 -0.60 -9.43 -0.24
N GLN A 204 0.05 -10.59 -0.14
CA GLN A 204 0.98 -11.10 -1.14
C GLN A 204 0.27 -11.37 -2.48
N ALA A 205 -0.91 -12.00 -2.48
CA ALA A 205 -1.68 -12.21 -3.69
C ALA A 205 -2.06 -10.88 -4.38
N PHE A 206 -2.45 -9.87 -3.61
CA PHE A 206 -2.73 -8.52 -4.11
C PHE A 206 -1.48 -7.85 -4.70
N LYS A 207 -0.33 -7.98 -4.02
CA LYS A 207 0.97 -7.50 -4.54
C LYS A 207 1.33 -8.17 -5.85
N SER A 208 1.21 -9.50 -5.95
CA SER A 208 1.55 -10.29 -7.14
C SER A 208 0.72 -9.91 -8.36
N VAL A 209 -0.58 -9.60 -8.23
CA VAL A 209 -1.39 -9.14 -9.39
C VAL A 209 -1.11 -7.68 -9.79
N SER A 210 -0.42 -6.94 -8.92
CA SER A 210 0.02 -5.57 -9.20
C SER A 210 1.31 -5.51 -10.01
N THR A 211 2.07 -6.61 -10.09
CA THR A 211 3.31 -6.70 -10.88
C THR A 211 3.02 -7.04 -12.35
N GLY A 212 4.01 -6.79 -13.22
CA GLY A 212 3.95 -7.14 -14.64
C GLY A 212 4.35 -8.59 -14.97
N ASN A 213 4.56 -9.44 -13.97
CA ASN A 213 5.08 -10.80 -14.14
C ASN A 213 3.96 -11.84 -14.17
N SER A 214 3.81 -12.57 -15.28
CA SER A 214 2.73 -13.55 -15.48
C SER A 214 2.83 -14.78 -14.57
N GLU A 215 4.03 -15.18 -14.16
CA GLU A 215 4.24 -16.29 -13.23
C GLU A 215 3.66 -15.96 -11.84
N GLU A 216 3.86 -14.72 -11.39
CA GLU A 216 3.34 -14.22 -10.11
C GLU A 216 1.81 -14.21 -10.06
N TRP A 217 1.13 -14.02 -11.19
CA TRP A 217 -0.34 -14.09 -11.25
C TRP A 217 -0.85 -15.51 -10.97
N SER A 218 -0.16 -16.54 -11.47
CA SER A 218 -0.50 -17.94 -11.19
C SER A 218 -0.27 -18.31 -9.73
N HIS A 219 0.80 -17.77 -9.13
CA HIS A 219 1.06 -17.89 -7.70
C HIS A 219 0.01 -17.18 -6.85
N ALA A 220 -0.47 -16.00 -7.28
CA ALA A 220 -1.56 -15.29 -6.61
C ALA A 220 -2.84 -16.14 -6.53
N LEU A 221 -3.24 -16.78 -7.64
CA LEU A 221 -4.43 -17.65 -7.66
C LEU A 221 -4.30 -18.86 -6.72
N THR A 222 -3.12 -19.46 -6.66
CA THR A 222 -2.84 -20.57 -5.75
C THR A 222 -2.94 -20.12 -4.30
N SER A 223 -2.44 -18.92 -4.00
CA SER A 223 -2.50 -18.30 -2.67
C SER A 223 -3.95 -17.99 -2.27
N CYS A 224 -4.75 -17.44 -3.18
CA CYS A 224 -6.19 -17.22 -2.98
C CYS A 224 -6.94 -18.49 -2.58
N ARG A 225 -6.67 -19.61 -3.27
CA ARG A 225 -7.30 -20.90 -2.94
C ARG A 225 -6.89 -21.39 -1.54
N ARG A 226 -5.58 -21.37 -1.25
CA ARG A 226 -5.05 -21.78 0.06
C ARG A 226 -5.59 -20.91 1.19
N LEU A 227 -5.83 -19.63 0.91
CA LEU A 227 -6.45 -18.72 1.86
C LEU A 227 -7.87 -19.16 2.22
N ILE A 228 -8.71 -19.52 1.24
CA ILE A 228 -10.07 -20.01 1.53
C ILE A 228 -10.01 -21.33 2.31
N GLU A 229 -9.10 -22.23 1.94
CA GLU A 229 -8.90 -23.50 2.67
C GLU A 229 -8.49 -23.26 4.12
N GLY A 230 -7.51 -22.37 4.36
CA GLY A 230 -7.07 -22.01 5.70
C GLY A 230 -8.12 -21.22 6.49
N LEU A 231 -8.89 -20.36 5.83
CA LEU A 231 -9.98 -19.64 6.47
C LEU A 231 -11.09 -20.61 6.92
N ALA A 232 -11.38 -21.64 6.13
CA ALA A 232 -12.28 -22.70 6.54
C ALA A 232 -11.74 -23.47 7.76
N ASP A 233 -10.42 -23.68 7.86
CA ASP A 233 -9.79 -24.33 9.01
C ASP A 233 -9.96 -23.51 10.31
N GLU A 234 -9.84 -22.19 10.24
CA GLU A 234 -10.05 -21.29 11.38
C GLU A 234 -11.53 -21.18 11.78
N LEU A 235 -12.43 -21.03 10.81
CA LEU A 235 -13.85 -20.77 11.08
C LEU A 235 -14.65 -22.03 11.43
N TYR A 236 -14.29 -23.16 10.83
CA TYR A 236 -14.96 -24.44 11.06
C TYR A 236 -13.97 -25.59 10.80
N PRO A 237 -13.25 -26.05 11.85
CA PRO A 237 -12.28 -27.14 11.74
C PRO A 237 -12.89 -28.41 11.13
N ALA A 238 -12.05 -29.22 10.48
CA ALA A 238 -12.51 -30.46 9.85
C ALA A 238 -13.04 -31.46 10.88
N THR A 239 -14.17 -32.10 10.58
CA THR A 239 -14.82 -33.10 11.44
C THR A 239 -15.34 -34.28 10.63
N ASP A 240 -15.44 -35.44 11.28
CA ASP A 240 -16.05 -36.65 10.68
C ASP A 240 -17.59 -36.62 10.71
N GLU A 241 -18.17 -35.64 11.40
CA GLU A 241 -19.62 -35.44 11.43
C GLU A 241 -20.18 -34.94 10.09
N LEU A 242 -21.43 -35.35 9.82
CA LEU A 242 -22.21 -34.81 8.72
C LEU A 242 -23.00 -33.60 9.19
N TYR A 243 -22.95 -32.51 8.43
CA TYR A 243 -23.80 -31.34 8.65
C TYR A 243 -24.78 -31.19 7.50
N ASN A 244 -26.09 -31.26 7.80
CA ASN A 244 -27.16 -31.29 6.80
C ASN A 244 -26.92 -32.33 5.69
N GLY A 245 -26.39 -33.51 6.06
CA GLY A 245 -26.08 -34.61 5.13
C GLY A 245 -24.80 -34.42 4.29
N ARG A 246 -23.99 -33.40 4.55
CA ARG A 246 -22.73 -33.12 3.83
C ARG A 246 -21.51 -33.44 4.70
N SER A 247 -20.44 -33.94 4.08
CA SER A 247 -19.18 -34.20 4.75
C SER A 247 -18.38 -32.92 4.97
N LEU A 248 -17.74 -32.83 6.15
CA LEU A 248 -16.95 -31.70 6.62
C LEU A 248 -15.47 -32.05 6.82
N GLY A 249 -14.94 -32.94 5.98
CA GLY A 249 -13.52 -33.31 6.02
C GLY A 249 -12.60 -32.18 5.52
N LYS A 250 -11.28 -32.41 5.64
CA LYS A 250 -10.24 -31.44 5.27
C LYS A 250 -10.41 -30.87 3.85
N ASN A 251 -10.72 -31.74 2.89
CA ASN A 251 -10.89 -31.36 1.48
C ASN A 251 -12.22 -30.65 1.19
N GLN A 252 -13.17 -30.65 2.12
CA GLN A 252 -14.51 -30.08 1.96
C GLN A 252 -14.60 -28.67 2.56
N TYR A 253 -13.58 -27.82 2.30
CA TYR A 253 -13.50 -26.47 2.84
C TYR A 253 -14.72 -25.58 2.50
N ILE A 254 -15.31 -25.73 1.30
CA ILE A 254 -16.56 -25.03 0.94
C ILE A 254 -17.72 -25.45 1.87
N ASN A 255 -17.89 -26.75 2.12
CA ASN A 255 -18.95 -27.24 3.01
C ASN A 255 -18.74 -26.75 4.45
N ARG A 256 -17.48 -26.60 4.88
CA ARG A 256 -17.12 -26.08 6.20
C ARG A 256 -17.46 -24.59 6.32
N ILE A 257 -17.16 -23.78 5.30
CA ILE A 257 -17.60 -22.38 5.24
C ILE A 257 -19.13 -22.28 5.25
N TRP A 258 -19.83 -23.15 4.51
CA TRP A 258 -21.30 -23.19 4.57
C TRP A 258 -21.83 -23.52 5.97
N ALA A 259 -21.22 -24.49 6.66
CA ALA A 259 -21.61 -24.86 8.02
C ALA A 259 -21.38 -23.71 9.02
N PHE A 260 -20.29 -22.96 8.85
CA PHE A 260 -20.06 -21.72 9.59
C PHE A 260 -21.16 -20.67 9.30
N MET A 261 -21.47 -20.42 8.02
CA MET A 261 -22.51 -19.46 7.63
C MET A 261 -23.90 -19.86 8.15
N ASP A 262 -24.23 -21.15 8.16
CA ASP A 262 -25.49 -21.63 8.71
C ASP A 262 -25.64 -21.35 10.21
N LYS A 263 -24.53 -21.39 10.95
CA LYS A 263 -24.51 -21.11 12.39
C LYS A 263 -24.43 -19.62 12.71
N SER A 264 -23.78 -18.83 11.85
CA SER A 264 -23.43 -17.44 12.15
C SER A 264 -24.40 -16.43 11.54
N ILE A 265 -25.09 -16.76 10.46
CA ILE A 265 -26.01 -15.85 9.77
C ILE A 265 -27.45 -16.23 10.10
N LEU A 266 -28.11 -15.41 10.91
CA LEU A 266 -29.52 -15.62 11.32
C LEU A 266 -30.50 -15.39 10.16
N SER A 267 -30.26 -14.37 9.33
CA SER A 267 -31.12 -14.04 8.20
C SER A 267 -30.96 -15.04 7.06
N GLU A 268 -32.07 -15.69 6.67
CA GLU A 268 -32.10 -16.66 5.58
C GLU A 268 -31.67 -16.02 4.25
N SER A 269 -32.14 -14.81 3.93
CA SER A 269 -31.79 -14.12 2.68
C SER A 269 -30.30 -13.77 2.59
N ASN A 270 -29.71 -13.28 3.69
CA ASN A 270 -28.30 -12.90 3.71
C ASN A 270 -27.41 -14.15 3.66
N ARG A 271 -27.83 -15.21 4.35
CA ARG A 271 -27.17 -16.51 4.32
C ARG A 271 -27.16 -17.11 2.93
N ASP A 272 -28.29 -17.11 2.24
CA ASP A 272 -28.40 -17.65 0.88
C ASP A 272 -27.56 -16.84 -0.12
N LEU A 273 -27.54 -15.52 0.03
CA LEU A 273 -26.71 -14.64 -0.78
C LEU A 273 -25.21 -14.91 -0.56
N ALA A 274 -24.78 -14.99 0.70
CA ALA A 274 -23.38 -15.27 1.07
C ALA A 274 -22.93 -16.64 0.54
N LYS A 275 -23.75 -17.68 0.72
CA LYS A 275 -23.47 -19.02 0.20
C LYS A 275 -23.37 -19.06 -1.33
N THR A 276 -24.26 -18.36 -2.03
CA THR A 276 -24.20 -18.25 -3.50
C THR A 276 -22.88 -17.61 -3.96
N HIS A 277 -22.39 -16.60 -3.24
CA HIS A 277 -21.10 -15.99 -3.54
C HIS A 277 -19.93 -16.96 -3.31
N VAL A 278 -19.96 -17.73 -2.21
CA VAL A 278 -18.97 -18.79 -1.93
C VAL A 278 -18.91 -19.79 -3.07
N ASP A 279 -20.05 -20.23 -3.58
CA ASP A 279 -20.15 -21.23 -4.65
C ASP A 279 -19.59 -20.70 -5.97
N PHE A 280 -19.93 -19.45 -6.28
CA PHE A 280 -19.40 -18.75 -7.44
C PHE A 280 -17.87 -18.68 -7.37
N VAL A 281 -17.31 -18.20 -6.25
CA VAL A 281 -15.86 -18.05 -6.09
C VAL A 281 -15.15 -19.40 -6.11
N GLY A 282 -15.66 -20.41 -5.41
CA GLY A 282 -15.12 -21.76 -5.42
C GLY A 282 -15.05 -22.33 -6.85
N SER A 283 -16.14 -22.21 -7.60
CA SER A 283 -16.21 -22.63 -9.01
C SER A 283 -15.27 -21.82 -9.91
N TYR A 284 -15.18 -20.51 -9.69
CA TYR A 284 -14.36 -19.58 -10.45
C TYR A 284 -12.86 -19.87 -10.29
N LEU A 285 -12.39 -20.01 -9.04
CA LEU A 285 -11.00 -20.35 -8.74
C LEU A 285 -10.61 -21.73 -9.27
N GLN A 286 -11.51 -22.71 -9.16
CA GLN A 286 -11.25 -24.04 -9.71
C GLN A 286 -11.07 -24.01 -11.24
N ARG A 287 -11.85 -23.18 -11.95
CA ARG A 287 -11.73 -23.00 -13.41
C ARG A 287 -10.42 -22.31 -13.77
N LEU A 288 -10.07 -21.21 -13.09
CA LEU A 288 -8.80 -20.50 -13.34
C LEU A 288 -7.59 -21.40 -13.07
N HIS A 289 -7.61 -22.18 -11.99
CA HIS A 289 -6.55 -23.15 -11.69
C HIS A 289 -6.43 -24.27 -12.73
N LYS A 290 -7.54 -24.71 -13.35
CA LYS A 290 -7.50 -25.66 -14.46
C LYS A 290 -6.86 -25.05 -15.71
N LEU A 291 -7.05 -23.75 -15.95
CA LEU A 291 -6.47 -23.02 -17.08
C LEU A 291 -4.94 -22.96 -16.97
N THR A 292 -4.43 -22.61 -15.78
CA THR A 292 -2.98 -22.47 -15.54
C THR A 292 -2.23 -23.81 -15.54
N ASN A 293 -2.86 -24.90 -15.09
CA ASN A 293 -2.20 -26.20 -14.93
C ASN A 293 -2.27 -27.12 -16.16
N LYS A 294 -3.03 -26.79 -17.21
CA LYS A 294 -3.25 -27.69 -18.36
C LYS A 294 -2.59 -27.27 -19.67
N GLY A 295 -1.82 -26.17 -19.72
CA GLY A 295 -1.11 -25.76 -20.95
C GLY A 295 -2.03 -25.59 -22.17
N VAL A 296 -3.33 -25.41 -21.95
CA VAL A 296 -4.29 -25.10 -23.00
C VAL A 296 -4.02 -23.65 -23.39
N HIS A 297 -4.01 -23.32 -24.68
CA HIS A 297 -3.57 -22.04 -25.28
C HIS A 297 -4.21 -20.72 -24.76
N ALA A 298 -4.90 -20.74 -23.63
CA ALA A 298 -5.40 -19.56 -22.91
C ALA A 298 -4.40 -19.17 -21.82
N GLU A 299 -3.62 -18.12 -22.08
CA GLU A 299 -2.78 -17.47 -21.07
C GLU A 299 -3.68 -16.75 -20.05
N LEU A 300 -3.36 -16.90 -18.76
CA LEU A 300 -4.02 -16.13 -17.70
C LEU A 300 -3.69 -14.65 -17.87
N THR A 301 -4.71 -13.82 -18.05
CA THR A 301 -4.50 -12.37 -18.12
C THR A 301 -4.37 -11.76 -16.73
N ARG A 302 -3.61 -10.66 -16.62
CA ARG A 302 -3.53 -9.87 -15.39
C ARG A 302 -4.92 -9.46 -14.87
N VAL A 303 -5.83 -9.12 -15.79
CA VAL A 303 -7.20 -8.70 -15.46
C VAL A 303 -7.98 -9.84 -14.79
N GLU A 304 -7.84 -11.07 -15.25
CA GLU A 304 -8.49 -12.24 -14.64
C GLU A 304 -7.91 -12.56 -13.27
N ALA A 305 -6.58 -12.50 -13.11
CA ALA A 305 -5.94 -12.68 -11.81
C ALA A 305 -6.37 -11.59 -10.80
N THR A 306 -6.42 -10.34 -11.25
CA THR A 306 -6.90 -9.20 -10.45
C THR A 306 -8.35 -9.41 -10.01
N LYS A 307 -9.24 -9.82 -10.93
CA LYS A 307 -10.64 -10.15 -10.59
C LYS A 307 -10.73 -11.25 -9.54
N ALA A 308 -9.91 -12.29 -9.64
CA ALA A 308 -9.90 -13.37 -8.65
C ALA A 308 -9.52 -12.86 -7.26
N VAL A 309 -8.47 -12.04 -7.13
CA VAL A 309 -8.09 -11.43 -5.85
C VAL A 309 -9.22 -10.54 -5.31
N PHE A 310 -9.87 -9.75 -6.15
CA PHE A 310 -10.98 -8.88 -5.71
C PHE A 310 -12.17 -9.69 -5.21
N HIS A 311 -12.48 -10.80 -5.88
CA HIS A 311 -13.49 -11.73 -5.39
C HIS A 311 -13.12 -12.36 -4.04
N ILE A 312 -11.83 -12.61 -3.76
CA ILE A 312 -11.39 -13.04 -2.42
C ILE A 312 -11.65 -11.97 -1.36
N TYR A 313 -11.32 -10.70 -1.62
CA TYR A 313 -11.64 -9.64 -0.65
C TYR A 313 -13.15 -9.54 -0.39
N LEU A 314 -13.97 -9.65 -1.45
CA LEU A 314 -15.43 -9.56 -1.31
C LEU A 314 -16.03 -10.75 -0.57
N ILE A 315 -15.58 -11.98 -0.83
CA ILE A 315 -16.08 -13.16 -0.10
C ILE A 315 -15.59 -13.16 1.34
N CYS A 316 -14.35 -12.74 1.62
CA CYS A 316 -13.87 -12.53 2.97
C CYS A 316 -14.74 -11.50 3.69
N ALA A 317 -15.15 -10.42 3.02
CA ALA A 317 -16.11 -9.49 3.60
C ALA A 317 -17.44 -10.17 3.96
N SER A 318 -18.03 -10.94 3.04
CA SER A 318 -19.29 -11.66 3.31
C SER A 318 -19.17 -12.71 4.42
N ILE A 319 -17.99 -13.29 4.64
CA ILE A 319 -17.75 -14.31 5.67
C ILE A 319 -17.46 -13.66 7.02
N LEU A 320 -16.50 -12.73 7.05
CA LEU A 320 -15.92 -12.15 8.26
C LEU A 320 -16.78 -11.05 8.87
N GLU A 321 -17.76 -10.51 8.13
CA GLU A 321 -18.79 -9.65 8.69
C GLU A 321 -19.50 -10.32 9.88
N TYR A 322 -19.67 -11.64 9.84
CA TYR A 322 -20.38 -12.43 10.86
C TYR A 322 -19.45 -13.18 11.83
N HIS A 323 -18.14 -12.91 11.79
CA HIS A 323 -17.18 -13.54 12.70
C HIS A 323 -17.09 -12.86 14.07
N ASP A 324 -17.27 -11.53 14.10
CA ASP A 324 -17.19 -10.71 15.32
C ASP A 324 -18.47 -10.73 16.15
N GLU A 325 -19.54 -11.34 15.65
CA GLU A 325 -20.63 -11.73 16.53
C GLU A 325 -20.13 -12.93 17.30
N PRO A 326 -19.81 -12.81 18.60
CA PRO A 326 -19.46 -13.96 19.39
C PRO A 326 -20.53 -15.02 19.14
N GLN A 327 -20.12 -16.28 19.17
CA GLN A 327 -21.02 -17.38 19.48
C GLN A 327 -21.57 -17.17 20.90
N LYS A 328 -22.37 -16.12 21.09
CA LYS A 328 -23.26 -15.88 22.19
C LYS A 328 -24.29 -16.96 22.01
N GLY A 329 -24.02 -18.11 22.62
CA GLY A 329 -25.00 -19.18 22.71
C GLY A 329 -26.27 -18.59 23.30
N ILE A 330 -27.26 -18.31 22.46
CA ILE A 330 -28.70 -18.19 22.76
C ILE A 330 -29.10 -17.21 23.92
N SER A 331 -28.18 -16.51 24.60
CA SER A 331 -28.43 -15.95 25.93
C SER A 331 -28.31 -14.43 26.06
N GLU A 332 -27.93 -13.68 25.03
CA GLU A 332 -27.97 -12.21 25.09
C GLU A 332 -29.02 -11.68 24.11
N LYS A 333 -29.98 -10.93 24.66
CA LYS A 333 -31.11 -10.40 23.91
C LYS A 333 -30.63 -9.38 22.87
N MET A 334 -31.17 -9.46 21.65
CA MET A 334 -30.91 -8.53 20.53
C MET A 334 -31.21 -7.08 20.92
N ASN A 335 -30.28 -6.13 20.75
CA ASN A 335 -30.57 -4.72 21.03
C ASN A 335 -31.49 -4.13 19.96
N ILE A 336 -32.69 -3.70 20.37
CA ILE A 336 -33.68 -3.17 19.43
C ILE A 336 -33.25 -1.86 18.77
N HIS A 337 -32.30 -1.09 19.30
CA HIS A 337 -31.92 0.22 18.75
C HIS A 337 -30.86 0.11 17.66
N THR A 338 -30.06 -0.96 17.66
CA THR A 338 -28.96 -1.17 16.69
C THR A 338 -29.25 -2.26 15.67
N ALA A 339 -30.18 -3.18 15.96
CA ALA A 339 -30.39 -4.36 15.11
C ALA A 339 -30.77 -4.04 13.66
N SER A 340 -30.20 -4.75 12.69
CA SER A 340 -30.54 -4.56 11.27
C SER A 340 -31.98 -4.98 10.97
N LEU A 341 -32.50 -4.60 9.78
CA LEU A 341 -33.84 -5.05 9.36
C LEU A 341 -33.91 -6.58 9.25
N ASP A 342 -32.82 -7.19 8.79
CA ASP A 342 -32.76 -8.63 8.56
C ASP A 342 -32.65 -9.40 9.89
N GLU A 343 -31.92 -8.85 10.87
CA GLU A 343 -31.91 -9.34 12.25
C GLU A 343 -33.29 -9.27 12.91
N LEU A 344 -33.98 -8.13 12.78
CA LEU A 344 -35.33 -7.96 13.31
C LEU A 344 -36.30 -9.01 12.75
N GLU A 345 -36.24 -9.25 11.44
CA GLU A 345 -37.05 -10.27 10.78
C GLU A 345 -36.70 -11.67 11.28
N ALA A 346 -35.41 -12.00 11.33
CA ALA A 346 -34.94 -13.33 11.68
C ALA A 346 -35.26 -13.71 13.14
N VAL A 347 -35.00 -12.81 14.10
CA VAL A 347 -35.14 -13.12 15.52
C VAL A 347 -36.58 -12.98 16.01
N LEU A 348 -37.35 -12.06 15.43
CA LEU A 348 -38.71 -11.76 15.88
C LEU A 348 -39.77 -12.41 15.01
N ASP A 349 -39.38 -12.99 13.87
CA ASP A 349 -40.28 -13.64 12.91
C ASP A 349 -41.40 -12.68 12.50
N ILE A 350 -40.98 -11.46 12.13
CA ILE A 350 -41.85 -10.38 11.66
C ILE A 350 -41.57 -10.09 10.19
N ASN A 351 -42.52 -9.45 9.51
CA ASN A 351 -42.32 -9.07 8.10
C ASN A 351 -41.52 -7.76 7.94
N ARG A 352 -40.98 -7.54 6.73
CA ARG A 352 -40.23 -6.34 6.34
C ARG A 352 -40.91 -5.01 6.65
N SER A 353 -42.24 -4.96 6.54
CA SER A 353 -43.00 -3.74 6.82
C SER A 353 -42.96 -3.39 8.32
N MET A 354 -43.08 -4.39 9.19
CA MET A 354 -42.99 -4.22 10.64
C MET A 354 -41.56 -3.87 11.05
N ALA A 355 -40.55 -4.54 10.51
CA ALA A 355 -39.14 -4.22 10.76
C ALA A 355 -38.82 -2.76 10.37
N LYS A 356 -39.28 -2.31 9.20
CA LYS A 356 -39.14 -0.90 8.76
C LYS A 356 -39.81 0.08 9.71
N GLU A 357 -40.99 -0.26 10.23
CA GLU A 357 -41.69 0.62 11.17
C GLU A 357 -40.94 0.76 12.49
N ILE A 358 -40.35 -0.32 12.99
CA ILE A 358 -39.47 -0.30 14.18
C ILE A 358 -38.28 0.64 13.93
N VAL A 359 -37.59 0.52 12.79
CA VAL A 359 -36.45 1.39 12.46
C VAL A 359 -36.86 2.87 12.39
N LYS A 360 -37.99 3.19 11.75
CA LYS A 360 -38.51 4.57 11.75
C LYS A 360 -38.80 5.07 13.16
N MET A 361 -39.38 4.22 14.02
CA MET A 361 -39.67 4.57 15.40
C MET A 361 -38.40 4.84 16.20
N ARG A 362 -37.30 4.10 15.98
CA ARG A 362 -35.99 4.36 16.61
C ARG A 362 -35.51 5.78 16.30
N VAL A 363 -35.59 6.18 15.04
CA VAL A 363 -35.15 7.51 14.60
C VAL A 363 -36.05 8.61 15.17
N ALA A 364 -37.36 8.38 15.24
CA ALA A 364 -38.32 9.37 15.71
C ALA A 364 -38.29 9.58 17.24
N LYS A 365 -38.15 8.51 18.02
CA LYS A 365 -38.23 8.55 19.50
C LYS A 365 -36.88 8.44 20.21
N GLY A 366 -35.83 8.02 19.52
CA GLY A 366 -34.50 7.76 20.08
C GLY A 366 -34.44 6.46 20.89
N ARG A 367 -35.31 6.30 21.89
CA ARG A 367 -35.47 5.05 22.65
C ARG A 367 -36.88 4.48 22.52
N LEU A 368 -36.94 3.19 22.26
CA LEU A 368 -38.15 2.39 22.20
C LEU A 368 -38.39 1.65 23.51
N SER A 369 -39.66 1.43 23.83
CA SER A 369 -40.16 0.55 24.89
C SER A 369 -41.06 -0.54 24.30
N LEU A 370 -41.39 -1.56 25.11
CA LEU A 370 -42.37 -2.58 24.72
C LEU A 370 -43.74 -2.00 24.37
N ASP A 371 -44.16 -0.94 25.08
CA ASP A 371 -45.42 -0.25 24.83
C ASP A 371 -45.41 0.42 23.45
N ASP A 372 -44.27 0.99 23.04
CA ASP A 372 -44.12 1.55 21.70
C ASP A 372 -44.31 0.47 20.62
N ILE A 373 -43.72 -0.70 20.81
CA ILE A 373 -43.85 -1.82 19.86
C ILE A 373 -45.29 -2.30 19.75
N SER A 374 -46.06 -2.26 20.85
CA SER A 374 -47.48 -2.66 20.85
C SER A 374 -48.37 -1.77 19.96
N THR A 375 -47.91 -0.56 19.62
CA THR A 375 -48.65 0.36 18.74
C THR A 375 -48.50 0.04 17.26
N ILE A 376 -47.54 -0.81 16.88
CA ILE A 376 -47.28 -1.16 15.49
C ILE A 376 -48.40 -2.06 14.95
N LYS A 377 -49.01 -1.64 13.86
CA LYS A 377 -50.08 -2.39 13.19
C LYS A 377 -49.57 -3.79 12.79
N GLY A 378 -50.19 -4.83 13.35
CA GLY A 378 -49.85 -6.23 13.10
C GLY A 378 -49.03 -6.90 14.21
N VAL A 379 -48.62 -6.17 15.25
CA VAL A 379 -48.02 -6.75 16.46
C VAL A 379 -49.13 -7.29 17.37
N GLY A 380 -49.17 -8.60 17.58
CA GLY A 380 -50.06 -9.27 18.52
C GLY A 380 -49.35 -9.76 19.78
N ALA A 381 -50.10 -10.32 20.73
CA ALA A 381 -49.57 -10.81 22.01
C ALA A 381 -48.41 -11.82 21.86
N LYS A 382 -48.47 -12.70 20.85
CA LYS A 382 -47.41 -13.67 20.55
C LYS A 382 -46.10 -12.99 20.11
N THR A 383 -46.22 -11.93 19.32
CA THR A 383 -45.07 -11.13 18.88
C THR A 383 -44.49 -10.37 20.07
N ILE A 384 -45.32 -9.75 20.92
CA ILE A 384 -44.86 -9.07 22.14
C ILE A 384 -44.06 -10.00 23.07
N SER A 385 -44.51 -11.25 23.25
CA SER A 385 -43.77 -12.24 24.04
C SER A 385 -42.38 -12.50 23.47
N LYS A 386 -42.25 -12.67 22.14
CA LYS A 386 -40.94 -12.84 21.49
C LYS A 386 -40.03 -11.62 21.71
N PHE A 387 -40.58 -10.41 21.68
CA PHE A 387 -39.81 -9.21 22.00
C PHE A 387 -39.35 -9.20 23.46
N GLN A 388 -40.19 -9.59 24.41
CA GLN A 388 -39.80 -9.68 25.82
C GLN A 388 -38.67 -10.70 26.04
N ASP A 389 -38.71 -11.83 25.33
CA ASP A 389 -37.76 -12.92 25.51
C ASP A 389 -36.44 -12.69 24.77
N ALA A 390 -36.50 -12.17 23.54
CA ALA A 390 -35.36 -12.11 22.63
C ALA A 390 -34.73 -10.73 22.46
N VAL A 391 -35.31 -9.65 23.01
CA VAL A 391 -34.90 -8.26 22.73
C VAL A 391 -34.51 -7.49 24.00
N SER A 392 -33.38 -6.77 23.93
CA SER A 392 -32.98 -5.75 24.90
C SER A 392 -33.41 -4.37 24.41
N PHE A 393 -33.92 -3.56 25.34
CA PHE A 393 -34.34 -2.18 25.10
C PHE A 393 -33.34 -1.15 25.67
N ASP A 394 -32.18 -1.60 26.15
CA ASP A 394 -31.18 -0.77 26.83
C ASP A 394 -30.41 0.19 25.89
#